data_AF-A0A8S2YER5-F1
#
_entry.id   AF-A0A8S2YER5-F1
#
_cell.length_a   1.000
_cell.length_b   1.000
_cell.length_c   1.000
_cell.angle_alpha   90.00
_cell.angle_beta   90.00
_cell.angle_gamma   90.00
#
_symmetry.space_group_name_H-M   'P 1'
#
loop_
_entity.id
_entity.type
_entity.pdbx_description
1 polymer ?
#
loop_
_entity_poly.entity_id
_entity_poly.type
_entity_poly.pdbx_seq_one_letter_code
_entity_poly.pdbx_strand_id
1 'polypeptide(L)'
;LSPAAQQQIDMDYEYFCTLHENFPEEKPLATTFKEVSSILKKLHPKRALDIVQTSNFILKQLPISFTGILVIPFNRLLEKNLFPNWAKIARMFCNTKSNAYPRKNDLRPISILNAIGKVYEKVLHPKYHTWLKENKIIPHQQSGFQANIRLQTRVLSVYEEARQCIATNRPGLILFVSAFDKVWHKALLVKLARFHLPSRLWLWLRSWLSDRSAYVSFG
;
A
#
# COMPACT_ATOMS: atom_id res chain seq x y z
N LEU A 1 -11.72 1.50 -21.19
CA LEU A 1 -13.02 1.54 -20.48
C LEU A 1 -13.93 2.48 -21.26
N SER A 2 -15.23 2.18 -21.35
CA SER A 2 -16.17 3.08 -22.04
C SER A 2 -16.37 4.37 -21.22
N PRO A 3 -16.70 5.51 -21.87
CA PRO A 3 -17.00 6.76 -21.16
C PRO A 3 -18.12 6.62 -20.13
N ALA A 4 -19.14 5.80 -20.42
CA ALA A 4 -20.22 5.52 -19.49
C ALA A 4 -19.75 4.81 -18.20
N ALA A 5 -18.82 3.85 -18.31
CA ALA A 5 -18.26 3.18 -17.15
C ALA A 5 -17.39 4.12 -16.30
N GLN A 6 -16.71 5.09 -16.93
CA GLN A 6 -15.95 6.11 -16.23
C GLN A 6 -16.87 7.01 -15.39
N GLN A 7 -17.93 7.51 -16.01
CA GLN A 7 -18.91 8.39 -15.36
C GLN A 7 -19.62 7.72 -14.18
N GLN A 8 -19.97 6.44 -14.31
CA GLN A 8 -20.59 5.70 -13.20
C GLN A 8 -19.65 5.60 -11.99
N ILE A 9 -18.37 5.29 -12.20
CA ILE A 9 -17.40 5.22 -11.09
C ILE A 9 -17.21 6.57 -10.43
N ASP A 10 -17.20 7.66 -11.20
CA ASP A 10 -17.10 9.00 -10.64
C ASP A 10 -18.33 9.34 -9.77
N MET A 11 -19.55 9.02 -10.21
CA MET A 11 -20.76 9.19 -9.39
C MET A 11 -20.75 8.32 -8.13
N ASP A 12 -20.40 7.03 -8.26
CA ASP A 12 -20.29 6.12 -7.12
C ASP A 12 -19.26 6.62 -6.11
N TYR A 13 -18.14 7.15 -6.61
CA TYR A 13 -17.07 7.69 -5.77
C TYR A 13 -17.55 8.87 -4.93
N GLU A 14 -18.24 9.85 -5.54
CA GLU A 14 -18.80 10.99 -4.80
C GLU A 14 -19.84 10.54 -3.77
N TYR A 15 -20.73 9.60 -4.13
CA TYR A 15 -21.69 9.02 -3.19
C TYR A 15 -20.99 8.42 -1.96
N PHE A 16 -19.96 7.59 -2.17
CA PHE A 16 -19.22 6.98 -1.05
C PHE A 16 -18.41 7.99 -0.25
N CYS A 17 -17.93 9.09 -0.86
CA CYS A 17 -17.33 10.20 -0.11
C CYS A 17 -18.33 10.77 0.89
N THR A 18 -19.53 11.14 0.41
CA THR A 18 -20.60 11.69 1.26
C THR A 18 -21.05 10.71 2.34
N LEU A 19 -21.19 9.43 2.00
CA LEU A 19 -21.60 8.39 2.95
C LEU A 19 -20.60 8.25 4.10
N HIS A 20 -19.32 8.07 3.79
CA HIS A 20 -18.30 7.81 4.80
C HIS A 20 -17.98 9.05 5.66
N GLU A 21 -18.11 10.26 5.10
CA GLU A 21 -17.90 11.51 5.84
C GLU A 21 -19.02 11.80 6.86
N ASN A 22 -20.27 11.54 6.48
CA ASN A 22 -21.42 11.86 7.33
C ASN A 22 -21.77 10.78 8.36
N PHE A 23 -21.42 9.52 8.09
CA PHE A 23 -21.79 8.39 8.95
C PHE A 23 -20.58 7.53 9.32
N PRO A 24 -19.63 8.04 10.13
CA PRO A 24 -18.55 7.23 10.67
C PRO A 24 -19.10 6.38 11.82
N GLU A 25 -19.60 5.18 11.51
CA GLU A 25 -20.21 4.25 12.49
C GLU A 25 -19.23 3.69 13.54
N GLU A 26 -17.93 4.00 13.41
CA GLU A 26 -16.86 3.32 14.13
C GLU A 26 -16.13 4.18 15.16
N LYS A 27 -15.55 3.51 16.16
CA LYS A 27 -14.60 4.10 17.11
C LYS A 27 -13.40 4.70 16.35
N PRO A 28 -12.90 5.88 16.77
CA PRO A 28 -11.68 6.45 16.20
C PRO A 28 -10.52 5.46 16.15
N LEU A 29 -9.80 5.48 15.03
CA LEU A 29 -8.56 4.74 14.90
C LEU A 29 -7.55 5.29 15.91
N ALA A 30 -6.82 4.40 16.57
CA ALA A 30 -5.77 4.79 17.50
C ALA A 30 -4.56 3.87 17.35
N THR A 31 -3.44 4.31 17.92
CA THR A 31 -2.22 3.53 18.07
C THR A 31 -1.57 3.77 19.43
N THR A 32 -0.76 2.81 19.86
CA THR A 32 -0.09 2.84 21.16
C THR A 32 1.43 2.93 21.00
N PHE A 33 2.10 3.35 22.07
CA PHE A 33 3.57 3.32 22.15
C PHE A 33 4.14 1.93 21.84
N LYS A 34 3.48 0.86 22.33
CA LYS A 34 3.93 -0.52 22.12
C LYS A 34 3.87 -0.91 20.64
N GLU A 35 2.82 -0.51 19.92
CA GLU A 35 2.68 -0.77 18.50
C GLU A 35 3.75 -0.03 17.69
N VAL A 36 3.90 1.28 17.91
CA VAL A 36 4.90 2.10 17.20
C VAL A 36 6.32 1.61 17.50
N SER A 37 6.63 1.28 18.76
CA SER A 37 7.92 0.70 19.16
C SER A 37 8.19 -0.63 18.46
N SER A 38 7.19 -1.51 18.36
CA SER A 38 7.31 -2.79 17.64
C SER A 38 7.60 -2.56 16.16
N ILE A 39 6.92 -1.60 15.53
CA ILE A 39 7.13 -1.23 14.13
C ILE A 39 8.56 -0.74 13.91
N LEU A 40 9.04 0.19 14.73
CA LEU A 40 10.39 0.75 14.64
C LEU A 40 11.47 -0.34 14.79
N LYS A 41 11.32 -1.24 15.78
CA LYS A 41 12.25 -2.38 15.97
C LYS A 41 12.31 -3.29 14.75
N LYS A 42 11.17 -3.56 14.11
CA LYS A 42 11.05 -4.40 12.92
C LYS A 42 11.48 -3.73 11.61
N LEU A 43 11.82 -2.43 11.60
CA LEU A 43 12.30 -1.77 10.38
C LEU A 43 13.64 -2.38 9.93
N HIS A 44 13.75 -2.72 8.65
CA HIS A 44 15.05 -3.03 8.08
C HIS A 44 15.90 -1.75 8.04
N PRO A 45 17.14 -1.73 8.56
CA PRO A 45 17.98 -0.54 8.70
C PRO A 45 18.62 -0.12 7.36
N LYS A 46 17.77 0.18 6.37
CA LYS A 46 18.21 0.73 5.08
C LYS A 46 18.70 2.16 5.27
N ARG A 47 19.84 2.49 4.65
CA ARG A 47 20.48 3.83 4.70
C ARG A 47 19.98 4.80 3.64
N ALA A 48 19.16 4.33 2.70
CA ALA A 48 18.61 5.18 1.65
C ALA A 48 17.84 6.37 2.26
N LEU A 49 18.27 7.58 1.93
CA LEU A 49 17.72 8.83 2.46
C LEU A 49 16.42 9.18 1.74
N ASP A 50 15.45 9.70 2.47
CA ASP A 50 14.18 10.19 1.94
C ASP A 50 14.24 11.70 1.61
N ILE A 51 13.07 12.30 1.33
CA ILE A 51 12.91 13.73 1.00
C ILE A 51 13.42 14.68 2.11
N VAL A 52 13.40 14.26 3.38
CA VAL A 52 13.87 15.08 4.51
C VAL A 52 15.24 14.63 5.03
N GLN A 53 16.00 13.91 4.20
CA GLN A 53 17.33 13.39 4.55
C GLN A 53 17.33 12.46 5.77
N THR A 54 16.22 11.75 6.03
CA THR A 54 16.17 10.69 7.05
C THR A 54 16.11 9.30 6.42
N SER A 55 16.32 8.26 7.23
CA SER A 55 16.28 6.87 6.78
C SER A 55 15.84 5.95 7.91
N ASN A 56 15.47 4.71 7.56
CA ASN A 56 15.18 3.68 8.56
C ASN A 56 16.37 3.41 9.49
N PHE A 57 17.60 3.56 8.98
CA PHE A 57 18.80 3.45 9.80
C PHE A 57 18.84 4.55 10.86
N ILE A 58 18.63 5.81 10.46
CA ILE A 58 18.60 6.96 11.39
C ILE A 58 17.48 6.79 12.42
N LEU A 59 16.27 6.44 11.99
CA LEU A 59 15.14 6.23 12.91
C LEU A 59 15.40 5.17 13.98
N LYS A 60 16.23 4.16 13.68
CA LYS A 60 16.63 3.13 14.64
C LYS A 60 17.67 3.58 15.66
N GLN A 61 18.43 4.63 15.37
CA GLN A 61 19.40 5.20 16.30
C GLN A 61 18.77 6.21 17.27
N LEU A 62 17.53 6.62 17.01
CA LEU A 62 16.85 7.59 17.87
C LEU A 62 16.51 6.96 19.25
N PRO A 63 16.57 7.75 20.33
CA PRO A 63 16.18 7.28 21.66
C PRO A 63 14.75 6.74 21.68
N ILE A 64 14.48 5.77 22.55
CA ILE A 64 13.15 5.16 22.68
C ILE A 64 12.05 6.19 23.00
N SER A 65 12.39 7.27 23.71
CA SER A 65 11.51 8.40 24.01
C SER A 65 10.96 9.08 22.75
N PHE A 66 11.68 9.05 21.63
CA PHE A 66 11.21 9.55 20.34
C PHE A 66 9.94 8.81 19.87
N THR A 67 9.77 7.54 20.23
CA THR A 67 8.54 6.78 19.97
C THR A 67 7.33 7.48 20.59
N GLY A 68 7.46 7.98 21.82
CA GLY A 68 6.38 8.71 22.51
C GLY A 68 6.01 9.99 21.78
N ILE A 69 7.02 10.71 21.26
CA ILE A 69 6.81 11.92 20.45
C ILE A 69 6.05 11.61 19.16
N LEU A 70 6.28 10.46 18.52
CA LEU A 70 5.58 10.06 17.30
C LEU A 70 4.12 9.64 17.54
N VAL A 71 3.82 9.02 18.68
CA VAL A 71 2.47 8.51 18.99
C VAL A 71 1.44 9.64 19.04
N ILE A 72 1.83 10.81 19.59
CA ILE A 72 0.93 11.97 19.74
C ILE A 72 0.40 12.47 18.38
N PRO A 73 1.24 12.88 17.40
CA PRO A 73 0.75 13.30 16.09
C PRO A 73 0.11 12.15 15.31
N PHE A 74 0.56 10.91 15.47
CA PHE A 74 -0.09 9.76 14.82
C PHE A 74 -1.53 9.58 15.27
N ASN A 75 -1.81 9.64 16.57
CA ASN A 75 -3.18 9.54 17.08
C ASN A 75 -4.05 10.71 16.60
N ARG A 76 -3.53 11.95 16.62
CA ARG A 76 -4.25 13.11 16.07
C ARG A 76 -4.59 12.96 14.58
N LEU A 77 -3.68 12.38 13.79
CA LEU A 77 -3.92 12.10 12.37
C LEU A 77 -4.95 10.97 12.18
N LEU A 78 -4.89 9.92 13.01
CA LEU A 78 -5.83 8.81 12.98
C LEU A 78 -7.25 9.22 13.36
N GLU A 79 -7.40 10.09 14.37
CA GLU A 79 -8.70 10.64 14.77
C GLU A 79 -9.39 11.36 13.61
N LYS A 80 -8.60 12.08 12.80
CA LYS A 80 -9.05 12.79 11.60
C LYS A 80 -9.11 11.94 10.34
N ASN A 81 -8.70 10.66 10.41
CA ASN A 81 -8.56 9.76 9.25
C ASN A 81 -7.66 10.35 8.14
N LEU A 82 -6.57 11.04 8.50
CA LEU A 82 -5.69 11.72 7.55
C LEU A 82 -4.33 11.04 7.42
N PHE A 83 -3.79 11.04 6.20
CA PHE A 83 -2.39 10.80 5.94
C PHE A 83 -1.61 12.11 5.86
N PRO A 84 -0.44 12.25 6.51
CA PRO A 84 0.27 13.52 6.57
C PRO A 84 0.78 13.97 5.19
N ASN A 85 0.47 15.22 4.81
CA ASN A 85 0.86 15.79 3.51
C ASN A 85 2.39 15.79 3.28
N TRP A 86 3.18 16.06 4.33
CA TRP A 86 4.65 16.02 4.26
C TRP A 86 5.21 14.62 3.96
N ALA A 87 4.41 13.55 4.15
CA ALA A 87 4.78 12.18 3.82
C ALA A 87 4.29 11.70 2.44
N LYS A 88 3.52 12.53 1.71
CA LYS A 88 2.97 12.19 0.40
C LYS A 88 3.98 12.35 -0.75
N ILE A 89 5.16 12.89 -0.47
CA ILE A 89 6.22 13.11 -1.44
C ILE A 89 7.23 11.96 -1.37
N ALA A 90 7.47 11.30 -2.51
CA ALA A 90 8.48 10.25 -2.63
C ALA A 90 9.71 10.72 -3.41
N ARG A 91 10.90 10.29 -2.99
CA ARG A 91 12.12 10.44 -3.80
C ARG A 91 12.25 9.23 -4.71
N MET A 92 12.18 9.42 -6.03
CA MET A 92 12.39 8.35 -7.00
C MET A 92 13.87 8.21 -7.32
N PHE A 93 14.40 7.02 -7.07
CA PHE A 93 15.75 6.61 -7.42
C PHE A 93 15.69 5.59 -8.57
N CYS A 94 16.37 5.88 -9.68
CA CYS A 94 16.38 5.03 -10.85
C CYS A 94 17.60 4.11 -10.80
N ASN A 95 17.40 2.82 -10.51
CA ASN A 95 18.49 1.85 -10.56
C ASN A 95 18.72 1.39 -12.01
N THR A 96 19.98 1.28 -12.44
CA THR A 96 20.33 0.71 -13.75
C THR A 96 20.58 -0.79 -13.60
N LYS A 97 20.05 -1.58 -14.55
CA LYS A 97 20.26 -3.03 -14.57
C LYS A 97 21.65 -3.43 -15.11
N SER A 98 22.36 -2.53 -15.77
CA SER A 98 23.70 -2.77 -16.32
C SER A 98 24.56 -1.50 -16.28
N ASN A 99 25.88 -1.66 -16.39
CA ASN A 99 26.86 -0.56 -16.52
C ASN A 99 26.80 0.15 -17.89
N ALA A 100 25.85 -0.19 -18.77
CA ALA A 100 25.62 0.52 -20.02
C ALA A 100 24.54 1.60 -19.80
N TYR A 101 24.64 2.71 -20.55
CA TYR A 101 23.65 3.79 -20.53
C TYR A 101 22.21 3.22 -20.58
N PRO A 102 21.40 3.40 -19.53
CA PRO A 102 20.10 2.74 -19.45
C PRO A 102 19.14 3.34 -20.48
N ARG A 103 18.49 2.48 -21.27
CA ARG A 103 17.34 2.92 -22.09
C ARG A 103 16.18 3.25 -21.16
N LYS A 104 15.28 4.14 -21.59
CA LYS A 104 14.09 4.57 -20.82
C LYS A 104 13.27 3.40 -20.25
N ASN A 105 13.19 2.28 -20.99
CA ASN A 105 12.44 1.08 -20.60
C ASN A 105 13.20 0.14 -19.64
N ASP A 106 14.51 0.35 -19.45
CA ASP A 106 15.36 -0.47 -18.57
C ASP A 106 15.44 0.10 -17.14
N LEU A 107 14.97 1.33 -16.95
CA LEU A 107 14.92 1.98 -15.64
C LEU A 107 13.76 1.42 -14.81
N ARG A 108 14.08 0.99 -13.59
CA ARG A 108 13.08 0.66 -12.58
C ARG A 108 13.11 1.73 -11.50
N PRO A 109 12.21 2.74 -11.56
CA PRO A 109 12.16 3.76 -10.53
C PRO A 109 11.74 3.11 -9.20
N ILE A 110 12.53 3.35 -8.16
CA ILE A 110 12.24 2.92 -6.79
C ILE A 110 11.80 4.16 -6.02
N SER A 111 10.58 4.13 -5.50
CA SER A 111 10.06 5.19 -4.62
C SER A 111 10.59 5.02 -3.20
N ILE A 112 11.42 5.97 -2.77
CA ILE A 112 11.88 6.10 -1.39
C ILE A 112 10.92 7.05 -0.68
N LEU A 113 10.00 6.46 0.08
CA LEU A 113 8.99 7.16 0.85
C LEU A 113 9.61 7.81 2.09
N ASN A 114 8.93 8.84 2.62
CA ASN A 114 9.26 9.40 3.91
C ASN A 114 9.30 8.31 4.99
N ALA A 115 10.39 8.22 5.76
CA ALA A 115 10.61 7.14 6.71
C ALA A 115 9.61 7.17 7.87
N ILE A 116 9.28 8.35 8.40
CA ILE A 116 8.27 8.50 9.47
C ILE A 116 6.87 8.24 8.90
N GLY A 117 6.57 8.75 7.71
CA GLY A 117 5.33 8.46 6.99
C GLY A 117 5.11 6.96 6.81
N LYS A 118 6.17 6.22 6.44
CA LYS A 118 6.14 4.77 6.32
C LYS A 118 5.91 4.05 7.65
N VAL A 119 6.40 4.58 8.77
CA VAL A 119 6.05 4.07 10.11
C VAL A 119 4.55 4.26 10.36
N TYR A 120 4.01 5.42 10.01
CA TYR A 120 2.59 5.69 10.13
C TYR A 120 1.73 4.76 9.25
N GLU A 121 2.12 4.51 8.00
CA GLU A 121 1.46 3.51 7.12
C GLU A 121 1.41 2.12 7.77
N LYS A 122 2.52 1.71 8.41
CA LYS A 122 2.63 0.42 9.10
C LYS A 122 1.74 0.30 10.33
N VAL A 123 1.28 1.41 10.92
CA VAL A 123 0.28 1.39 12.00
C VAL A 123 -1.07 0.89 11.50
N LEU A 124 -1.45 1.25 10.27
CA LEU A 124 -2.74 0.88 9.69
C LEU A 124 -2.71 -0.47 8.98
N HIS A 125 -1.55 -0.89 8.46
CA HIS A 125 -1.42 -2.12 7.69
C HIS A 125 -2.06 -3.35 8.38
N PRO A 126 -1.86 -3.63 9.68
CA PRO A 126 -2.52 -4.75 10.34
C PRO A 126 -4.04 -4.65 10.32
N LYS A 127 -4.62 -3.44 10.45
CA LYS A 127 -6.07 -3.23 10.47
C LYS A 127 -6.70 -3.59 9.12
N TYR A 128 -6.10 -3.14 8.02
CA TYR A 128 -6.51 -3.54 6.67
C TYR A 128 -6.35 -5.04 6.45
N HIS A 129 -5.21 -5.60 6.86
CA HIS A 129 -4.94 -7.02 6.66
C HIS A 129 -5.93 -7.90 7.42
N THR A 130 -6.27 -7.55 8.66
CA THR A 130 -7.29 -8.25 9.45
C THR A 130 -8.63 -8.20 8.75
N TRP A 131 -9.10 -7.01 8.35
CA TRP A 131 -10.37 -6.85 7.64
C TRP A 131 -10.41 -7.66 6.32
N LEU A 132 -9.35 -7.59 5.50
CA LEU A 132 -9.24 -8.34 4.25
C LEU A 132 -9.37 -9.86 4.47
N LYS A 133 -8.76 -10.37 5.55
CA LYS A 133 -8.76 -11.79 5.89
C LYS A 133 -10.12 -12.24 6.43
N GLU A 134 -10.70 -11.48 7.35
CA GLU A 134 -12.00 -11.80 7.96
C GLU A 134 -13.13 -11.82 6.92
N ASN A 135 -13.08 -10.91 5.95
CA ASN A 135 -14.06 -10.81 4.87
C ASN A 135 -13.73 -11.67 3.64
N LYS A 136 -12.66 -12.50 3.71
CA LYS A 136 -12.21 -13.39 2.62
C LYS A 136 -12.07 -12.69 1.26
N ILE A 137 -11.63 -11.43 1.28
CA ILE A 137 -11.52 -10.59 0.07
C ILE A 137 -10.36 -11.06 -0.82
N ILE A 138 -9.29 -11.56 -0.20
CA ILE A 138 -8.10 -12.04 -0.91
C ILE A 138 -8.36 -13.48 -1.39
N PRO A 139 -8.29 -13.76 -2.71
CA PRO A 139 -8.44 -15.11 -3.24
C PRO A 139 -7.33 -16.03 -2.74
N HIS A 140 -7.65 -17.31 -2.51
CA HIS A 140 -6.68 -18.32 -2.07
C HIS A 140 -5.52 -18.51 -3.08
N GLN A 141 -5.77 -18.25 -4.36
CA GLN A 141 -4.78 -18.34 -5.43
C GLN A 141 -3.76 -17.19 -5.41
N GLN A 142 -4.04 -16.10 -4.68
CA GLN A 142 -3.11 -14.98 -4.57
C GLN A 142 -1.95 -15.35 -3.63
N SER A 143 -0.79 -15.62 -4.21
CA SER A 143 0.44 -15.91 -3.45
C SER A 143 1.30 -14.67 -3.20
N GLY A 144 1.20 -13.67 -4.07
CA GLY A 144 1.96 -12.43 -3.97
C GLY A 144 1.55 -11.59 -2.77
N PHE A 145 2.53 -11.09 -2.02
CA PHE A 145 2.34 -10.22 -0.86
C PHE A 145 1.51 -10.83 0.28
N GLN A 146 1.37 -12.17 0.31
CA GLN A 146 0.75 -12.89 1.42
C GLN A 146 1.81 -13.37 2.41
N ALA A 147 1.51 -13.25 3.71
CA ALA A 147 2.35 -13.81 4.75
C ALA A 147 2.44 -15.33 4.59
N ASN A 148 3.63 -15.89 4.77
CA ASN A 148 3.90 -17.34 4.75
C ASN A 148 3.64 -18.07 3.42
N ILE A 149 3.37 -17.37 2.31
CA ILE A 149 3.29 -17.98 0.98
C ILE A 149 4.55 -17.63 0.18
N ARG A 150 5.26 -18.66 -0.28
CA ARG A 150 6.50 -18.51 -1.06
C ARG A 150 6.22 -18.64 -2.55
N LEU A 151 7.07 -18.02 -3.37
CA LEU A 151 7.01 -18.13 -4.83
C LEU A 151 7.04 -19.59 -5.29
N GLN A 152 7.88 -20.42 -4.66
CA GLN A 152 8.03 -21.85 -4.97
C GLN A 152 6.70 -22.60 -4.87
N THR A 153 5.90 -22.32 -3.83
CA THR A 153 4.57 -22.92 -3.64
C THR A 153 3.64 -22.56 -4.80
N ARG A 154 3.64 -21.30 -5.25
CA ARG A 154 2.79 -20.89 -6.39
C ARG A 154 3.25 -21.48 -7.71
N VAL A 155 4.56 -21.55 -7.95
CA VAL A 155 5.11 -22.19 -9.16
C VAL A 155 4.64 -23.64 -9.24
N LEU A 156 4.70 -24.36 -8.11
CA LEU A 156 4.20 -25.73 -8.06
C LEU A 156 2.69 -25.82 -8.31
N SER A 157 1.88 -24.92 -7.71
CA SER A 157 0.44 -24.88 -7.98
C SER A 157 0.11 -24.63 -9.45
N VAL A 158 0.79 -23.67 -10.08
CA VAL A 158 0.58 -23.36 -11.51
C VAL A 158 1.02 -24.53 -12.39
N TYR A 159 2.12 -25.20 -12.05
CA TYR A 159 2.57 -26.39 -12.76
C TYR A 159 1.53 -27.52 -12.69
N GLU A 160 0.96 -27.77 -11.51
CA GLU A 160 -0.07 -28.80 -11.34
C GLU A 160 -1.38 -28.42 -12.04
N GLU A 161 -1.81 -27.16 -11.95
CA GLU A 161 -2.96 -26.63 -12.71
C GLU A 161 -2.76 -26.84 -14.23
N ALA A 162 -1.55 -26.56 -14.75
CA ALA A 162 -1.22 -26.78 -16.16
C ALA A 162 -1.23 -28.26 -16.54
N ARG A 163 -0.65 -29.14 -15.71
CA ARG A 163 -0.66 -30.59 -15.92
C ARG A 163 -2.08 -31.14 -16.01
N GLN A 164 -2.97 -30.69 -15.14
CA GLN A 164 -4.37 -31.10 -15.13
C GLN A 164 -5.13 -30.62 -16.37
N CYS A 165 -4.86 -29.40 -16.83
CA CYS A 165 -5.43 -28.87 -18.07
C CYS A 165 -5.05 -29.76 -19.26
N ILE A 166 -3.77 -30.15 -19.36
CA ILE A 166 -3.28 -31.06 -20.41
C ILE A 166 -3.97 -32.43 -20.31
N ALA A 167 -3.99 -33.04 -19.11
CA ALA A 167 -4.56 -34.37 -18.90
C ALA A 167 -6.07 -34.42 -19.20
N THR A 168 -6.79 -33.33 -19.00
CA THR A 168 -8.24 -33.24 -19.22
C THR A 168 -8.61 -32.55 -20.54
N ASN A 169 -7.62 -32.27 -21.40
CA ASN A 169 -7.78 -31.60 -22.68
C ASN A 169 -8.53 -30.26 -22.59
N ARG A 170 -8.33 -29.52 -21.48
CA ARG A 170 -8.90 -28.20 -21.26
C ARG A 170 -7.88 -27.12 -21.63
N PRO A 171 -8.28 -26.08 -22.37
CA PRO A 171 -7.40 -24.95 -22.65
C PRO A 171 -7.07 -24.18 -21.36
N GLY A 172 -5.79 -23.87 -21.15
CA GLY A 172 -5.30 -23.04 -20.06
C GLY A 172 -4.60 -21.78 -20.59
N LEU A 173 -4.74 -20.66 -19.88
CA LEU A 173 -4.10 -19.38 -20.21
C LEU A 173 -3.36 -18.83 -18.99
N ILE A 174 -2.10 -18.42 -19.20
CA ILE A 174 -1.30 -17.72 -18.18
C ILE A 174 -1.00 -16.31 -18.70
N LEU A 175 -1.35 -15.29 -17.91
CA LEU A 175 -1.15 -13.88 -18.25
C LEU A 175 -0.12 -13.24 -17.31
N PHE A 176 0.91 -12.62 -17.88
CA PHE A 176 1.86 -11.78 -17.14
C PHE A 176 1.53 -10.30 -17.38
N VAL A 177 1.00 -9.64 -16.35
CA VAL A 177 0.58 -8.22 -16.46
C VAL A 177 1.34 -7.39 -15.43
N SER A 178 1.94 -6.28 -15.88
CA SER A 178 2.41 -5.24 -14.97
C SER A 178 1.21 -4.41 -14.50
N ALA A 179 0.87 -4.51 -13.22
CA ALA A 179 -0.39 -3.97 -12.68
C ALA A 179 -0.23 -2.72 -11.81
N PHE A 180 0.96 -2.49 -11.22
CA PHE A 180 1.14 -1.45 -10.21
C PHE A 180 0.96 -0.02 -10.76
N ASP A 181 1.45 0.26 -11.97
CA ASP A 181 1.40 1.62 -12.55
C ASP A 181 0.03 1.98 -13.16
N LYS A 182 -0.95 1.07 -13.14
CA LYS A 182 -2.24 1.21 -13.83
C LYS A 182 -3.45 1.20 -12.90
N VAL A 183 -3.24 1.29 -11.59
CA VAL A 183 -4.35 1.25 -10.62
C VAL A 183 -5.15 2.53 -10.67
N TRP A 184 -6.42 2.43 -11.03
CA TRP A 184 -7.35 3.55 -11.00
C TRP A 184 -7.89 3.76 -9.57
N HIS A 185 -7.36 4.76 -8.86
CA HIS A 185 -7.61 4.97 -7.44
C HIS A 185 -9.09 5.13 -7.06
N LYS A 186 -9.88 5.88 -7.85
CA LYS A 186 -11.32 6.02 -7.60
C LYS A 186 -12.05 4.68 -7.70
N ALA A 187 -11.80 3.91 -8.76
CA ALA A 187 -12.39 2.58 -8.91
C ALA A 187 -11.98 1.61 -7.79
N LEU A 188 -10.73 1.69 -7.32
CA LEU A 188 -10.28 0.92 -6.16
C LEU A 188 -11.08 1.27 -4.91
N LEU A 189 -11.23 2.56 -4.61
CA LEU A 189 -11.98 3.04 -3.45
C LEU A 189 -13.47 2.68 -3.53
N VAL A 190 -14.11 2.83 -4.69
CA VAL A 190 -15.49 2.38 -4.93
C VAL A 190 -15.63 0.88 -4.69
N LYS A 191 -14.68 0.08 -5.21
CA LYS A 191 -14.69 -1.37 -5.02
C LYS A 191 -14.56 -1.76 -3.54
N LEU A 192 -13.68 -1.09 -2.79
CA LEU A 192 -13.51 -1.35 -1.35
C LEU A 192 -14.72 -0.91 -0.53
N ALA A 193 -15.36 0.20 -0.89
CA ALA A 193 -16.61 0.63 -0.25
C ALA A 193 -17.74 -0.37 -0.50
N ARG A 194 -17.85 -0.91 -1.72
CA ARG A 194 -18.80 -1.99 -2.05
C ARG A 194 -18.53 -3.31 -1.31
N PHE A 195 -17.29 -3.55 -0.91
CA PHE A 195 -16.95 -4.66 -0.01
C PHE A 195 -17.18 -4.33 1.47
N HIS A 196 -17.77 -3.18 1.77
CA HIS A 196 -18.02 -2.70 3.13
C HIS A 196 -16.72 -2.50 3.92
N LEU A 197 -15.72 -1.87 3.30
CA LEU A 197 -14.55 -1.40 4.03
C LEU A 197 -15.01 -0.36 5.10
N PRO A 198 -14.61 -0.55 6.36
CA PRO A 198 -14.87 0.36 7.47
C PRO A 198 -14.65 1.84 7.11
N SER A 199 -15.58 2.73 7.47
CA SER A 199 -15.60 4.13 7.02
C SER A 199 -14.30 4.86 7.34
N ARG A 200 -13.75 4.63 8.53
CA ARG A 200 -12.51 5.30 8.95
C ARG A 200 -11.29 4.81 8.19
N LEU A 201 -11.24 3.51 7.89
CA LEU A 201 -10.20 2.95 7.03
C LEU A 201 -10.35 3.50 5.61
N TRP A 202 -11.58 3.55 5.08
CA TRP A 202 -11.83 4.08 3.75
C TRP A 202 -11.38 5.55 3.61
N LEU A 203 -11.76 6.41 4.56
CA LEU A 203 -11.35 7.83 4.59
C LEU A 203 -9.83 7.99 4.69
N TRP A 204 -9.19 7.19 5.55
CA TRP A 204 -7.73 7.19 5.65
C TRP A 204 -7.06 6.75 4.35
N LEU A 205 -7.58 5.70 3.69
CA LEU A 205 -7.04 5.22 2.43
C LEU A 205 -7.21 6.25 1.31
N ARG A 206 -8.35 6.92 1.25
CA ARG A 206 -8.60 8.04 0.34
C ARG A 206 -7.57 9.15 0.57
N SER A 207 -7.35 9.56 1.82
CA SER A 207 -6.32 10.56 2.16
C SER A 207 -4.91 10.08 1.81
N TRP A 208 -4.60 8.79 1.99
CA TRP A 208 -3.30 8.20 1.65
C TRP A 208 -3.02 8.18 0.14
N LEU A 209 -4.06 7.95 -0.68
CA LEU A 209 -3.97 7.89 -2.14
C LEU A 209 -3.97 9.27 -2.81
N SER A 210 -4.58 10.29 -2.20
CA SER A 210 -4.73 11.61 -2.81
C SER A 210 -3.44 12.43 -2.77
N ASP A 211 -3.25 13.30 -3.75
CA ASP A 211 -2.26 14.38 -3.74
C ASP A 211 -0.81 13.92 -3.50
N ARG A 212 -0.48 12.74 -4.02
CA ARG A 212 0.87 12.20 -3.95
C ARG A 212 1.71 12.75 -5.09
N SER A 213 2.95 13.09 -4.79
CA SER A 213 3.92 13.54 -5.77
C SER A 213 5.24 12.80 -5.58
N ALA A 214 6.06 12.82 -6.61
CA ALA A 214 7.39 12.27 -6.53
C ALA A 214 8.33 13.05 -7.44
N TYR A 215 9.58 13.17 -7.03
CA TYR A 215 10.62 13.81 -7.83
C TYR A 215 11.74 12.80 -8.11
N VAL A 216 12.36 12.91 -9.28
CA VAL A 216 13.48 12.06 -9.68
C VAL A 216 14.77 12.68 -9.17
N SER A 217 15.58 11.89 -8.49
CA SER A 217 16.92 12.27 -8.06
C SER A 217 17.92 11.38 -8.78
N PHE A 218 18.86 12.01 -9.49
CA PHE A 218 20.02 11.36 -10.09
C PHE A 218 21.19 11.50 -9.12
N GLY A 219 21.91 10.42 -8.88
CA GLY A 219 23.05 10.36 -7.95
C GLY A 219 23.70 8.99 -7.97
#